data_AF-A0A535AQ20-F1
#
_entry.id   AF-A0A535AQ20-F1
#
_cell.length_a   1.000
_cell.length_b   1.000
_cell.length_c   1.000
_cell.angle_alpha   90.00
_cell.angle_beta   90.00
_cell.angle_gamma   90.00
#
_symmetry.space_group_name_H-M   'P 1'
#
loop_
_entity.id
_entity.type
_entity.pdbx_description
1 polymer ?
#
loop_
_entity_poly.entity_id
_entity_poly.type
_entity_poly.pdbx_seq_one_letter_code
_entity_poly.pdbx_strand_id
1 'polypeptide(L)'
;MRSRWQRLTVAVIAAFVIAGLLVVGHQSSLARRSADFTINYSAGLLIREGHPQAIYQRDQLGPLMLRLSDNAIDPRLPFDAPLALALPWVPLTFLPLELAFHIWQIVTLSLLLLSLMLLARWLPLGRRSLPLAMAALLAFPATWALFSEGQSSALLLLGAVLFVGAWRHDHWWMAAAGALLLGLKPQYLPAYLVLLGAQRQWRTLTAAVLGAAAAGLSPLLAGGVNGLSAMVWSALEAGQGVVRYNESLIGTVSPLLPGRLPTILGFSIWA
;
A
#
# COMPACT_ATOMS: atom_id res chain seq x y z
N MET A 1 -18.21 33.03 -19.38
CA MET A 1 -18.47 32.27 -18.12
C MET A 1 -17.59 31.02 -17.98
N ARG A 2 -17.43 30.16 -19.00
CA ARG A 2 -16.54 28.96 -18.94
C ARG A 2 -15.07 29.26 -18.60
N SER A 3 -14.53 30.40 -19.03
CA SER A 3 -13.13 30.79 -18.78
C SER A 3 -12.80 31.12 -17.32
N ARG A 4 -13.76 31.65 -16.54
CA ARG A 4 -13.55 31.95 -15.11
C ARG A 4 -13.44 30.67 -14.30
N TRP A 5 -14.33 29.71 -14.55
CA TRP A 5 -14.33 28.41 -13.89
C TRP A 5 -13.09 27.59 -14.24
N GLN A 6 -12.65 27.59 -15.49
CA GLN A 6 -11.40 26.93 -15.89
C GLN A 6 -10.18 27.51 -15.18
N ARG A 7 -10.06 28.85 -15.10
CA ARG A 7 -8.97 29.50 -14.35
C ARG A 7 -9.01 29.16 -12.86
N LEU A 8 -10.21 29.13 -12.26
CA LEU A 8 -10.38 28.74 -10.87
C LEU A 8 -9.94 27.28 -10.65
N THR A 9 -10.36 26.35 -11.50
CA THR A 9 -9.96 24.94 -11.42
C THR A 9 -8.44 24.78 -11.50
N VAL A 10 -7.78 25.45 -12.45
CA VAL A 10 -6.32 25.40 -12.58
C VAL A 10 -5.64 26.01 -11.34
N ALA A 11 -6.13 27.13 -10.82
CA ALA A 11 -5.58 27.75 -9.62
C ALA A 11 -5.72 26.83 -8.39
N VAL A 12 -6.86 26.16 -8.23
CA VAL A 12 -7.09 25.19 -7.15
C VAL A 12 -6.16 23.99 -7.28
N ILE A 13 -6.02 23.41 -8.47
CA ILE A 13 -5.06 22.32 -8.73
C ILE A 13 -3.65 22.77 -8.36
N ALA A 14 -3.20 23.92 -8.85
CA ALA A 14 -1.87 24.44 -8.56
C ALA A 14 -1.66 24.67 -7.06
N ALA A 15 -2.67 25.19 -6.34
CA ALA A 15 -2.60 25.39 -4.91
C ALA A 15 -2.41 24.06 -4.14
N PHE A 16 -3.14 23.00 -4.50
CA PHE A 16 -2.95 21.68 -3.88
C PHE A 16 -1.57 21.08 -4.18
N VAL A 17 -1.08 21.23 -5.41
CA VAL A 17 0.27 20.77 -5.79
C VAL A 17 1.34 21.51 -4.98
N ILE A 18 1.25 22.85 -4.91
CA ILE A 18 2.19 23.67 -4.15
C ILE A 18 2.14 23.32 -2.66
N ALA A 19 0.93 23.21 -2.09
CA ALA A 19 0.76 22.82 -0.69
C ALA A 19 1.41 21.46 -0.41
N GLY A 20 1.19 20.47 -1.27
CA GLY A 20 1.79 19.14 -1.13
C GLY A 20 3.32 19.15 -1.25
N LEU A 21 3.87 19.91 -2.21
CA LEU A 21 5.32 20.13 -2.33
C LEU A 21 5.91 20.78 -1.06
N LEU A 22 5.20 21.75 -0.48
CA LEU A 22 5.62 22.39 0.76
C LEU A 22 5.58 21.40 1.94
N VAL A 23 4.53 20.58 2.06
CA VAL A 23 4.41 19.56 3.11
C VAL A 23 5.56 18.55 3.05
N VAL A 24 5.83 17.98 1.88
CA VAL A 24 6.90 16.98 1.72
C VAL A 24 8.28 17.64 1.83
N GLY A 25 8.47 18.82 1.23
CA GLY A 25 9.74 19.53 1.21
C GLY A 25 10.17 20.12 2.55
N HIS A 26 9.21 20.48 3.42
CA HIS A 26 9.47 21.00 4.77
C HIS A 26 9.20 19.96 5.86
N GLN A 27 9.00 18.69 5.51
CA GLN A 27 8.81 17.64 6.49
C GLN A 27 10.05 17.59 7.41
N SER A 28 9.83 17.58 8.72
CA SER A 28 10.93 17.48 9.68
C SER A 28 11.49 16.05 9.69
N SER A 29 12.73 15.89 10.15
CA SER A 29 13.32 14.56 10.39
C SER A 29 12.47 13.73 11.36
N LEU A 30 11.98 14.35 12.43
CA LEU A 30 11.07 13.70 13.39
C LEU A 30 9.82 13.14 12.69
N ALA A 31 9.19 13.93 11.82
CA ALA A 31 7.99 13.53 11.09
C ALA A 31 8.26 12.40 10.06
N ARG A 32 9.44 12.34 9.45
CA ARG A 32 9.82 11.20 8.58
C ARG A 32 10.08 9.93 9.38
N ARG A 33 10.63 10.06 10.58
CA ARG A 33 10.94 8.93 11.46
C ARG A 33 9.69 8.34 12.13
N SER A 34 8.66 9.15 12.35
CA SER A 34 7.35 8.70 12.83
C SER A 34 6.47 8.05 11.75
N ALA A 35 6.91 8.06 10.48
CA ALA A 35 6.11 7.63 9.33
C ALA A 35 5.95 6.10 9.22
N ASP A 36 4.92 5.66 8.50
CA ASP A 36 4.69 4.24 8.14
C ASP A 36 5.92 3.56 7.51
N PHE A 37 6.75 4.34 6.81
CA PHE A 37 8.03 3.87 6.25
C PHE A 37 8.91 3.18 7.28
N THR A 38 8.98 3.71 8.51
CA THR A 38 9.82 3.17 9.58
C THR A 38 9.40 1.77 9.97
N ILE A 39 8.10 1.45 9.93
CA ILE A 39 7.58 0.09 10.20
C ILE A 39 8.14 -0.89 9.16
N ASN A 40 7.96 -0.55 7.87
CA ASN A 40 8.38 -1.39 6.75
C ASN A 40 9.91 -1.51 6.67
N TYR A 41 10.63 -0.43 6.94
CA TYR A 41 12.08 -0.42 7.03
C TYR A 41 12.58 -1.31 8.18
N SER A 42 11.98 -1.21 9.37
CA SER A 42 12.32 -2.05 10.52
C SER A 42 12.07 -3.54 10.24
N ALA A 43 10.94 -3.86 9.60
CA ALA A 43 10.64 -5.22 9.15
C ALA A 43 11.68 -5.72 8.12
N GLY A 44 12.03 -4.90 7.14
CA GLY A 44 13.08 -5.22 6.16
C GLY A 44 14.46 -5.45 6.81
N LEU A 45 14.77 -4.69 7.87
CA LEU A 45 16.02 -4.84 8.61
C LEU A 45 16.07 -6.17 9.37
N LEU A 46 14.99 -6.56 10.05
CA LEU A 46 14.89 -7.86 10.73
C LEU A 46 15.02 -9.02 9.74
N ILE A 47 14.42 -8.91 8.55
CA ILE A 47 14.58 -9.91 7.49
C ILE A 47 16.05 -10.01 7.07
N ARG A 48 16.72 -8.87 6.84
CA ARG A 48 18.13 -8.83 6.47
C ARG A 48 19.03 -9.46 7.54
N GLU A 49 18.72 -9.24 8.82
CA GLU A 49 19.47 -9.76 9.97
C GLU A 49 19.21 -11.25 10.22
N GLY A 50 18.36 -11.90 9.42
CA GLY A 50 18.07 -13.33 9.56
C GLY A 50 16.97 -13.64 10.58
N HIS A 51 16.17 -12.64 10.96
CA HIS A 51 15.08 -12.74 11.92
C HIS A 51 13.70 -12.44 11.29
N PRO A 52 13.30 -13.09 10.18
CA PRO A 52 12.04 -12.79 9.51
C PRO A 52 10.79 -13.07 10.37
N GLN A 53 10.87 -13.94 11.37
CA GLN A 53 9.82 -14.20 12.35
C GLN A 53 9.52 -12.99 13.24
N ALA A 54 10.58 -12.22 13.55
CA ALA A 54 10.53 -11.14 14.52
C ALA A 54 9.70 -9.95 14.03
N ILE A 55 9.43 -9.86 12.72
CA ILE A 55 8.60 -8.79 12.16
C ILE A 55 7.17 -8.81 12.72
N TYR A 56 6.68 -9.99 13.11
CA TYR A 56 5.34 -10.16 13.71
C TYR A 56 5.36 -10.13 15.24
N GLN A 57 6.54 -9.95 15.84
CA GLN A 57 6.72 -9.99 17.29
C GLN A 57 6.92 -8.57 17.82
N ARG A 58 5.92 -8.07 18.53
CA ARG A 58 5.86 -6.67 18.99
C ARG A 58 7.00 -6.31 19.96
N ASP A 59 7.42 -7.27 20.78
CA ASP A 59 8.56 -7.16 21.69
C ASP A 59 9.91 -7.05 20.98
N GLN A 60 9.99 -7.43 19.70
CA GLN A 60 11.19 -7.25 18.87
C GLN A 60 11.07 -6.04 17.95
N LEU A 61 9.95 -5.92 17.21
CA LEU A 61 9.75 -4.86 16.23
C LEU A 61 9.64 -3.47 16.89
N GLY A 62 8.86 -3.35 17.98
CA GLY A 62 8.60 -2.07 18.64
C GLY A 62 9.87 -1.39 19.18
N PRO A 63 10.74 -2.09 19.94
CA PRO A 63 12.01 -1.52 20.40
C PRO A 63 12.96 -1.16 19.24
N LEU A 64 12.96 -1.93 18.15
CA LEU A 64 13.74 -1.59 16.96
C LEU A 64 13.23 -0.30 16.31
N MET A 65 11.91 -0.15 16.15
CA MET A 65 11.28 1.05 15.62
C MET A 65 11.60 2.29 16.47
N LEU A 66 11.56 2.19 17.80
CA LEU A 66 11.95 3.29 18.70
C LEU A 66 13.41 3.69 18.52
N ARG A 67 14.33 2.71 18.47
CA ARG A 67 15.76 2.98 18.27
C ARG A 67 16.04 3.64 16.92
N LEU A 68 15.38 3.20 15.84
CA LEU A 68 15.60 3.76 14.51
C LEU A 68 14.96 5.14 14.32
N SER A 69 13.88 5.42 15.04
CA SER A 69 13.12 6.65 14.92
C SER A 69 13.50 7.74 15.95
N ASP A 70 14.46 7.48 16.83
CA ASP A 70 14.73 8.31 18.02
C ASP A 70 13.47 8.55 18.87
N ASN A 71 12.69 7.48 19.10
CA ASN A 71 11.42 7.45 19.82
C ASN A 71 10.29 8.29 19.20
N ALA A 72 10.38 8.61 17.91
CA ALA A 72 9.35 9.41 17.23
C ALA A 72 8.10 8.61 16.82
N ILE A 73 8.20 7.28 16.72
CA ILE A 73 7.10 6.41 16.28
C ILE A 73 6.47 5.67 17.46
N ASP A 74 5.17 5.37 17.35
CA ASP A 74 4.49 4.51 18.31
C ASP A 74 4.97 3.05 18.15
N PRO A 75 5.65 2.45 19.16
CA PRO A 75 6.15 1.07 19.10
C PRO A 75 5.03 0.02 19.07
N ARG A 76 3.78 0.43 19.24
CA ARG A 76 2.61 -0.43 19.27
C ARG A 76 2.08 -0.77 17.88
N LEU A 77 2.51 -0.03 16.86
CA LEU A 77 2.10 -0.26 15.48
C LEU A 77 2.68 -1.61 15.01
N PRO A 78 1.83 -2.55 14.56
CA PRO A 78 2.28 -3.85 14.10
C PRO A 78 2.92 -3.76 12.71
N PHE A 79 3.60 -4.83 12.31
CA PHE A 79 3.61 -5.23 10.91
C PHE A 79 2.48 -6.23 10.68
N ASP A 80 1.46 -5.83 9.94
CA ASP A 80 0.17 -6.54 9.76
C ASP A 80 -0.06 -7.03 8.33
N ALA A 81 1.02 -7.15 7.56
CA ALA A 81 0.98 -7.52 6.15
C ALA A 81 1.73 -8.83 5.87
N PRO A 82 1.54 -9.42 4.68
CA PRO A 82 2.36 -10.54 4.25
C PRO A 82 3.85 -10.15 4.21
N LEU A 83 4.73 -11.10 4.52
CA LEU A 83 6.18 -10.90 4.55
C LEU A 83 6.73 -10.31 3.24
N ALA A 84 6.12 -10.66 2.11
CA ALA A 84 6.43 -10.11 0.79
C ALA A 84 6.40 -8.57 0.73
N LEU A 85 5.58 -7.91 1.57
CA LEU A 85 5.50 -6.45 1.62
C LEU A 85 6.80 -5.80 2.10
N ALA A 86 7.52 -6.44 3.01
CA ALA A 86 8.76 -5.90 3.57
C ALA A 86 9.97 -6.12 2.64
N LEU A 87 9.89 -7.04 1.67
CA LEU A 87 11.01 -7.39 0.81
C LEU A 87 11.59 -6.21 0.00
N PRO A 88 10.80 -5.27 -0.56
CA PRO A 88 11.33 -4.09 -1.23
C PRO A 88 12.15 -3.17 -0.32
N TRP A 89 11.97 -3.24 1.01
CA TRP A 89 12.72 -2.44 1.98
C TRP A 89 14.06 -3.09 2.38
N VAL A 90 14.21 -4.40 2.23
CA VAL A 90 15.46 -5.12 2.54
C VAL A 90 16.70 -4.45 1.92
N PRO A 91 16.75 -4.15 0.60
CA PRO A 91 17.92 -3.46 0.03
C PRO A 91 18.10 -2.03 0.53
N LEU A 92 17.03 -1.36 0.97
CA LEU A 92 17.11 0.00 1.51
C LEU A 92 17.74 0.03 2.89
N THR A 93 17.68 -1.07 3.64
CA THR A 93 18.23 -1.15 5.00
C THR A 93 19.76 -1.08 5.06
N PHE A 94 20.44 -1.22 3.92
CA PHE A 94 21.88 -0.96 3.80
C PHE A 94 22.23 0.54 3.90
N LEU A 95 21.23 1.41 3.86
CA LEU A 95 21.37 2.86 3.95
C LEU A 95 20.78 3.35 5.28
N PRO A 96 21.23 4.50 5.81
CA PRO A 96 20.56 5.12 6.96
C PRO A 96 19.08 5.40 6.68
N LEU A 97 18.23 5.28 7.69
CA LEU A 97 16.76 5.39 7.60
C LEU A 97 16.29 6.61 6.78
N GLU A 98 16.86 7.79 7.03
CA GLU A 98 16.51 9.04 6.32
C GLU A 98 16.83 8.97 4.82
N LEU A 99 18.00 8.44 4.47
CA LEU A 99 18.40 8.31 3.07
C LEU A 99 17.53 7.25 2.36
N ALA A 100 17.28 6.14 3.04
CA ALA A 100 16.37 5.09 2.58
C ALA A 100 14.96 5.65 2.31
N PHE A 101 14.45 6.51 3.20
CA PHE A 101 13.16 7.17 3.05
C PHE A 101 13.10 8.03 1.77
N HIS A 102 14.11 8.87 1.53
CA HIS A 102 14.16 9.69 0.32
C HIS A 102 14.28 8.86 -0.97
N ILE A 103 15.05 7.78 -0.94
CA ILE A 103 15.12 6.84 -2.08
C ILE A 103 13.75 6.21 -2.31
N TRP A 104 13.03 5.85 -1.25
CA TRP A 104 11.68 5.31 -1.37
C TRP A 104 10.69 6.33 -1.95
N GLN A 105 10.83 7.61 -1.65
CA GLN A 105 10.05 8.66 -2.32
C GLN A 105 10.30 8.68 -3.84
N ILE A 106 11.56 8.53 -4.27
CA ILE A 106 11.91 8.45 -5.71
C ILE A 106 11.32 7.18 -6.34
N VAL A 107 11.38 6.04 -5.65
CA VAL A 107 10.76 4.78 -6.08
C VAL A 107 9.25 4.95 -6.21
N THR A 108 8.60 5.55 -5.22
CA THR A 108 7.17 5.86 -5.22
C THR A 108 6.79 6.71 -6.43
N LEU A 109 7.52 7.80 -6.69
CA LEU A 109 7.29 8.65 -7.86
C LEU A 109 7.42 7.86 -9.17
N SER A 110 8.43 7.02 -9.28
CA SER A 110 8.67 6.18 -10.46
C SER A 110 7.55 5.16 -10.68
N LEU A 111 7.05 4.53 -9.61
CA LEU A 111 5.91 3.60 -9.66
C LEU A 111 4.61 4.31 -10.07
N LEU A 112 4.37 5.53 -9.57
CA LEU A 112 3.22 6.34 -9.97
C LEU A 112 3.28 6.72 -11.45
N LEU A 113 4.43 7.19 -11.93
CA LEU A 113 4.64 7.54 -13.34
C LEU A 113 4.49 6.33 -14.25
N LEU A 114 5.10 5.19 -13.89
CA LEU A 114 4.97 3.94 -14.62
C LEU A 114 3.49 3.50 -14.70
N SER A 115 2.76 3.58 -13.59
CA SER A 115 1.34 3.24 -13.53
C SER A 115 0.52 4.11 -14.49
N LEU A 116 0.75 5.42 -14.52
CA LEU A 116 0.07 6.33 -15.44
C LEU A 116 0.43 6.04 -16.92
N MET A 117 1.70 5.78 -17.21
CA MET A 117 2.16 5.47 -18.57
C MET A 117 1.54 4.17 -19.10
N LEU A 118 1.52 3.12 -18.27
CA LEU A 118 0.90 1.84 -18.62
C LEU A 118 -0.62 1.99 -18.82
N LEU A 119 -1.28 2.72 -17.92
CA LEU A 119 -2.72 2.96 -18.02
C LEU A 119 -3.07 3.74 -19.30
N ALA A 120 -2.30 4.78 -19.64
CA ALA A 120 -2.48 5.56 -20.87
C ALA A 120 -2.17 4.77 -22.14
N ARG A 121 -1.34 3.72 -22.05
CA ARG A 121 -1.07 2.82 -23.17
C ARG A 121 -2.22 1.83 -23.41
N TRP A 122 -2.86 1.33 -22.35
CA TRP A 122 -3.86 0.27 -22.46
C TRP A 122 -5.30 0.77 -22.56
N LEU A 123 -5.54 2.00 -22.11
CA LEU A 123 -6.83 2.66 -22.26
C LEU A 123 -6.73 3.73 -23.34
N PRO A 124 -7.75 3.91 -24.19
CA PRO A 124 -7.78 4.94 -25.23
C PRO A 124 -8.04 6.31 -24.59
N LEU A 125 -7.10 6.77 -23.78
CA LEU A 125 -7.17 8.06 -23.10
C LEU A 125 -6.72 9.13 -24.11
N GLY A 126 -7.58 10.11 -24.42
CA GLY A 126 -7.26 11.14 -25.42
C GLY A 126 -5.97 11.91 -25.13
N ARG A 127 -5.39 12.65 -26.10
CA ARG A 127 -4.05 13.29 -25.98
C ARG A 127 -3.82 14.19 -24.75
N ARG A 128 -4.87 14.76 -24.16
CA ARG A 128 -4.79 15.60 -22.95
C ARG A 128 -4.97 14.83 -21.64
N SER A 129 -5.28 13.55 -21.71
CA SER A 129 -5.62 12.72 -20.55
C SER A 129 -4.44 12.51 -19.61
N LEU A 130 -3.24 12.23 -20.12
CA LEU A 130 -2.07 11.98 -19.30
C LEU A 130 -1.65 13.23 -18.49
N PRO A 131 -1.53 14.43 -19.08
CA PRO A 131 -1.31 15.66 -18.31
C PRO A 131 -2.42 15.94 -17.29
N LEU A 132 -3.69 15.69 -17.63
CA LEU A 132 -4.82 15.87 -16.71
C LEU A 132 -4.81 14.84 -15.58
N ALA A 133 -4.44 13.59 -15.85
CA ALA A 133 -4.32 12.53 -14.86
C ALA A 133 -3.15 12.82 -13.91
N MET A 134 -2.02 13.31 -14.42
CA MET A 134 -0.91 13.79 -13.59
C MET A 134 -1.34 14.96 -12.73
N ALA A 135 -2.03 15.96 -13.30
CA ALA A 135 -2.53 17.10 -12.53
C ALA A 135 -3.54 16.68 -11.46
N ALA A 136 -4.44 15.74 -11.76
CA ALA A 136 -5.40 15.21 -10.79
C ALA A 136 -4.71 14.41 -9.69
N LEU A 137 -3.74 13.57 -10.03
CA LEU A 137 -2.94 12.80 -9.07
C LEU A 137 -2.18 13.74 -8.13
N LEU A 138 -1.49 14.74 -8.65
CA LEU A 138 -0.74 15.70 -7.84
C LEU A 138 -1.65 16.67 -7.06
N ALA A 139 -2.88 16.90 -7.52
CA ALA A 139 -3.87 17.67 -6.76
C ALA A 139 -4.54 16.86 -5.66
N PHE A 140 -4.38 15.53 -5.65
CA PHE A 140 -5.02 14.66 -4.67
C PHE A 140 -4.19 14.59 -3.37
N PRO A 141 -4.74 15.00 -2.21
CA PRO A 141 -3.97 15.03 -0.96
C PRO A 141 -3.35 13.69 -0.56
N ALA A 142 -4.01 12.57 -0.86
CA ALA A 142 -3.49 11.25 -0.53
C ALA A 142 -2.19 10.91 -1.28
N THR A 143 -1.95 11.52 -2.44
CA THR A 143 -0.66 11.39 -3.16
C THR A 143 0.47 11.95 -2.32
N TRP A 144 0.24 13.08 -1.64
CA TRP A 144 1.25 13.69 -0.78
C TRP A 144 1.41 12.94 0.54
N ALA A 145 0.32 12.43 1.10
CA ALA A 145 0.37 11.51 2.25
C ALA A 145 1.21 10.27 1.93
N LEU A 146 1.07 9.69 0.73
CA LEU A 146 1.89 8.57 0.27
C LEU A 146 3.40 8.91 0.27
N PHE A 147 3.79 10.14 -0.12
CA PHE A 147 5.19 10.58 -0.07
C PHE A 147 5.67 10.90 1.35
N SER A 148 4.83 11.48 2.21
CA SER A 148 5.21 11.86 3.57
C SER A 148 5.24 10.67 4.54
N GLU A 149 4.37 9.68 4.32
CA GLU A 149 4.34 8.46 5.12
C GLU A 149 5.27 7.36 4.58
N GLY A 150 5.67 7.45 3.30
CA GLY A 150 6.44 6.41 2.63
C GLY A 150 5.70 5.08 2.55
N GLN A 151 4.39 5.13 2.31
CA GLN A 151 3.52 3.96 2.23
C GLN A 151 3.82 3.07 1.01
N SER A 152 3.29 1.84 1.06
CA SER A 152 3.37 0.84 -0.02
C SER A 152 2.31 1.00 -1.12
N SER A 153 1.40 1.97 -1.01
CA SER A 153 0.22 2.10 -1.89
C SER A 153 0.58 2.31 -3.37
N ALA A 154 1.77 2.82 -3.70
CA ALA A 154 2.25 2.90 -5.10
C ALA A 154 2.45 1.51 -5.74
N LEU A 155 2.89 0.52 -4.96
CA LEU A 155 2.99 -0.88 -5.41
C LEU A 155 1.60 -1.44 -5.73
N LEU A 156 0.62 -1.16 -4.88
CA LEU A 156 -0.78 -1.58 -5.08
C LEU A 156 -1.38 -0.95 -6.33
N LEU A 157 -1.12 0.34 -6.56
CA LEU A 157 -1.56 1.02 -7.78
C LEU A 157 -0.97 0.38 -9.03
N LEU A 158 0.34 0.09 -9.03
CA LEU A 158 0.97 -0.63 -10.14
C LEU A 158 0.31 -2.00 -10.32
N GLY A 159 0.03 -2.72 -9.23
CA GLY A 159 -0.67 -4.01 -9.27
C GLY A 159 -2.06 -3.91 -9.92
N ALA A 160 -2.86 -2.92 -9.53
CA ALA A 160 -4.15 -2.63 -10.14
C ALA A 160 -4.05 -2.30 -11.63
N VAL A 161 -3.06 -1.50 -12.02
CA VAL A 161 -2.83 -1.16 -13.44
C VAL A 161 -2.43 -2.40 -14.23
N LEU A 162 -1.53 -3.24 -13.72
CA LEU A 162 -1.17 -4.51 -14.35
C LEU A 162 -2.40 -5.42 -14.54
N PHE A 163 -3.32 -5.44 -13.57
CA PHE A 163 -4.60 -6.14 -13.71
C PHE A 163 -5.48 -5.58 -14.83
N VAL A 164 -5.54 -4.26 -15.00
CA VAL A 164 -6.23 -3.65 -16.15
C VAL A 164 -5.60 -4.09 -17.46
N GLY A 165 -4.27 -4.14 -17.53
CA GLY A 165 -3.54 -4.67 -18.69
C GLY A 165 -3.85 -6.14 -18.95
N ALA A 166 -3.87 -6.96 -17.90
CA ALA A 166 -4.22 -8.38 -17.98
C ALA A 166 -5.65 -8.58 -18.48
N TRP A 167 -6.62 -7.82 -17.95
CA TRP A 167 -8.01 -7.87 -18.38
C TRP A 167 -8.19 -7.47 -19.85
N ARG A 168 -7.45 -6.43 -20.30
CA ARG A 168 -7.52 -5.91 -21.67
C ARG A 168 -6.87 -6.82 -22.71
N HIS A 169 -5.81 -7.52 -22.35
CA HIS A 169 -4.97 -8.26 -23.30
C HIS A 169 -4.93 -9.77 -23.03
N ASP A 170 -5.62 -10.26 -22.00
CA ASP A 170 -5.62 -11.66 -21.54
C ASP A 170 -4.20 -12.22 -21.29
N HIS A 171 -3.33 -11.40 -20.67
CA HIS A 171 -1.95 -11.76 -20.37
C HIS A 171 -1.79 -12.27 -18.93
N TRP A 172 -1.58 -13.59 -18.80
CA TRP A 172 -1.45 -14.27 -17.51
C TRP A 172 -0.36 -13.71 -16.59
N TRP A 173 0.80 -13.31 -17.13
CA TRP A 173 1.91 -12.81 -16.31
C TRP A 173 1.60 -11.45 -15.68
N MET A 174 0.84 -10.60 -16.38
CA MET A 174 0.38 -9.31 -15.85
C MET A 174 -0.60 -9.54 -14.71
N ALA A 175 -1.46 -10.55 -14.82
CA ALA A 175 -2.39 -10.92 -13.76
C ALA A 175 -1.66 -11.50 -12.54
N ALA A 176 -0.68 -12.38 -12.74
CA ALA A 176 0.14 -12.91 -11.65
C ALA A 176 0.92 -11.81 -10.92
N ALA A 177 1.62 -10.94 -11.66
CA ALA A 177 2.36 -9.82 -11.09
C ALA A 177 1.43 -8.80 -10.41
N GLY A 178 0.30 -8.48 -11.05
CA GLY A 178 -0.72 -7.59 -10.49
C GLY A 178 -1.31 -8.12 -9.18
N ALA A 179 -1.61 -9.42 -9.14
CA ALA A 179 -2.16 -10.09 -7.96
C ALA A 179 -1.13 -10.28 -6.85
N LEU A 180 0.15 -10.48 -7.19
CA LEU A 180 1.22 -10.48 -6.19
C LEU A 180 1.32 -9.11 -5.50
N LEU A 181 1.29 -8.02 -6.27
CA LEU A 181 1.35 -6.66 -5.73
C LEU A 181 0.08 -6.30 -4.93
N LEU A 182 -1.12 -6.57 -5.46
CA LEU A 182 -2.36 -6.33 -4.73
C LEU A 182 -2.50 -7.24 -3.50
N GLY A 183 -1.98 -8.48 -3.57
CA GLY A 183 -1.96 -9.44 -2.46
C GLY A 183 -1.15 -8.97 -1.25
N LEU A 184 -0.31 -7.94 -1.40
CA LEU A 184 0.35 -7.27 -0.26
C LEU A 184 -0.67 -6.58 0.67
N LYS A 185 -1.84 -6.22 0.14
CA LYS A 185 -3.03 -5.78 0.88
C LYS A 185 -4.27 -6.50 0.32
N PRO A 186 -4.53 -7.75 0.78
CA PRO A 186 -5.45 -8.68 0.12
C PRO A 186 -6.87 -8.14 -0.08
N GLN A 187 -7.32 -7.21 0.76
CA GLN A 187 -8.63 -6.56 0.67
C GLN A 187 -8.91 -5.87 -0.67
N TYR A 188 -7.89 -5.51 -1.46
CA TYR A 188 -8.09 -4.89 -2.78
C TYR A 188 -8.27 -5.90 -3.92
N LEU A 189 -7.95 -7.17 -3.69
CA LEU A 189 -7.87 -8.18 -4.74
C LEU A 189 -9.24 -8.72 -5.25
N PRO A 190 -10.28 -8.93 -4.40
CA PRO A 190 -11.50 -9.61 -4.82
C PRO A 190 -12.20 -9.00 -6.04
N ALA A 191 -12.25 -7.66 -6.11
CA ALA A 191 -12.89 -6.95 -7.22
C ALA A 191 -12.28 -7.32 -8.59
N TYR A 192 -10.96 -7.48 -8.65
CA TYR A 192 -10.25 -7.82 -9.88
C TYR A 192 -10.41 -9.30 -10.25
N LEU A 193 -10.43 -10.21 -9.26
CA LEU A 193 -10.66 -11.63 -9.51
C LEU A 193 -12.08 -11.89 -10.06
N VAL A 194 -13.08 -11.22 -9.50
CA VAL A 194 -14.47 -11.27 -9.99
C VAL A 194 -14.53 -10.78 -11.43
N LEU A 195 -13.84 -9.70 -11.77
CA LEU A 195 -13.78 -9.17 -13.13
C LEU A 195 -13.22 -10.21 -14.13
N LEU A 196 -12.10 -10.86 -13.81
CA LEU A 196 -11.51 -11.89 -14.67
C LEU A 196 -12.41 -13.14 -14.79
N GLY A 197 -13.01 -13.57 -13.67
CA GLY A 197 -13.94 -14.70 -13.64
C GLY A 197 -15.21 -14.44 -14.47
N ALA A 198 -15.78 -13.24 -14.36
CA ALA A 198 -16.95 -12.83 -15.15
C ALA A 198 -16.65 -12.82 -16.66
N GLN A 199 -15.41 -12.50 -17.05
CA GLN A 199 -14.93 -12.54 -18.43
C GLN A 199 -14.49 -13.96 -18.87
N ARG A 200 -14.61 -14.97 -17.99
CA ARG A 200 -14.21 -16.37 -18.23
C ARG A 200 -12.74 -16.53 -18.64
N GLN A 201 -11.88 -15.60 -18.21
CA GLN A 201 -10.44 -15.62 -18.48
C GLN A 201 -9.73 -16.57 -17.51
N TRP A 202 -10.06 -17.87 -17.54
CA TRP A 202 -9.64 -18.84 -16.52
C TRP A 202 -8.13 -18.97 -16.37
N ARG A 203 -7.37 -18.93 -17.47
CA ARG A 203 -5.89 -19.01 -17.41
C ARG A 203 -5.31 -17.81 -16.67
N THR A 204 -5.79 -16.62 -17.00
CA THR A 204 -5.40 -15.34 -16.38
C THR A 204 -5.86 -15.28 -14.92
N LEU A 205 -7.04 -15.80 -14.61
CA LEU A 205 -7.56 -15.93 -13.25
C LEU A 205 -6.71 -16.90 -12.42
N THR A 206 -6.35 -18.08 -12.94
CA THR A 206 -5.46 -19.01 -12.24
C THR A 206 -4.10 -18.37 -11.96
N ALA A 207 -3.54 -17.65 -12.93
CA ALA A 207 -2.28 -16.93 -12.73
C ALA A 207 -2.40 -15.84 -11.65
N ALA A 208 -3.51 -15.09 -11.62
CA ALA A 208 -3.79 -14.14 -10.55
C ALA A 208 -3.87 -14.82 -9.18
N VAL A 209 -4.60 -15.93 -9.07
CA VAL A 209 -4.71 -16.69 -7.82
C VAL A 209 -3.33 -17.17 -7.34
N LEU A 210 -2.48 -17.65 -8.24
CA LEU A 210 -1.10 -18.04 -7.90
C LEU A 210 -0.26 -16.87 -7.43
N GLY A 211 -0.36 -15.71 -8.08
CA GLY A 211 0.35 -14.48 -7.65
C GLY A 211 -0.10 -14.01 -6.27
N ALA A 212 -1.42 -14.01 -6.03
CA ALA A 212 -2.00 -13.69 -4.73
C ALA A 212 -1.59 -14.68 -3.63
N ALA A 213 -1.59 -15.98 -3.94
CA ALA A 213 -1.13 -17.02 -3.02
C ALA A 213 0.36 -16.85 -2.69
N ALA A 214 1.20 -16.49 -3.67
CA ALA A 214 2.61 -16.23 -3.43
C ALA A 214 2.82 -15.06 -2.44
N ALA A 215 2.03 -13.99 -2.55
CA ALA A 215 2.04 -12.90 -1.59
C ALA A 215 1.52 -13.35 -0.22
N GLY A 216 0.30 -13.93 -0.15
CA GLY A 216 -0.35 -14.30 1.10
C GLY A 216 0.34 -15.42 1.88
N LEU A 217 1.03 -16.34 1.19
CA LEU A 217 1.78 -17.43 1.80
C LEU A 217 3.23 -17.05 2.11
N SER A 218 3.69 -15.84 1.77
CA SER A 218 5.03 -15.38 2.09
C SER A 218 5.42 -15.46 3.58
N PRO A 219 4.51 -15.35 4.58
CA PRO A 219 4.88 -15.56 5.98
C PRO A 219 5.36 -16.98 6.29
N LEU A 220 5.06 -17.97 5.44
CA LEU A 220 5.64 -19.32 5.57
C LEU A 220 7.17 -19.31 5.47
N LEU A 221 7.75 -18.33 4.77
CA LEU A 221 9.20 -18.17 4.68
C LEU A 221 9.81 -17.62 5.97
N ALA A 222 9.02 -16.93 6.80
CA ALA A 222 9.47 -16.52 8.12
C ALA A 222 9.61 -17.70 9.07
N GLY A 223 8.63 -18.61 9.04
CA GLY A 223 8.45 -19.57 10.12
C GLY A 223 7.58 -20.77 9.89
N GLY A 224 7.37 -21.14 8.63
CA GLY A 224 6.35 -22.11 8.25
C GLY A 224 4.97 -21.64 8.72
N VAL A 225 4.14 -22.59 9.14
CA VAL A 225 2.75 -22.34 9.56
C VAL A 225 2.67 -21.33 10.71
N ASN A 226 3.66 -21.31 11.61
CA ASN A 226 3.70 -20.36 12.72
C ASN A 226 3.80 -18.91 12.24
N GLY A 227 4.49 -18.65 11.12
CA GLY A 227 4.59 -17.31 10.54
C GLY A 227 3.25 -16.77 10.04
N LEU A 228 2.41 -17.63 9.44
CA LEU A 228 1.03 -17.25 9.05
C LEU A 228 0.20 -16.90 10.28
N SER A 229 0.25 -17.75 11.33
CA SER A 229 -0.48 -17.46 12.56
C SER A 229 0.03 -16.17 13.22
N ALA A 230 1.34 -15.93 13.23
CA ALA A 230 1.93 -14.74 13.81
C ALA A 230 1.47 -13.46 13.09
N MET A 231 1.38 -13.48 11.75
CA MET A 231 0.81 -12.37 10.98
C MET A 231 -0.64 -12.08 11.38
N VAL A 232 -1.47 -13.13 11.46
CA VAL A 232 -2.89 -12.98 11.83
C VAL A 232 -3.01 -12.44 13.26
N TRP A 233 -2.26 -13.00 14.22
CA TRP A 233 -2.29 -12.52 15.60
C TRP A 233 -1.76 -11.10 15.76
N SER A 234 -0.69 -10.73 15.04
CA SER A 234 -0.17 -9.36 14.98
C SER A 234 -1.25 -8.37 14.52
N ALA A 235 -1.99 -8.71 13.46
CA ALA A 235 -3.10 -7.89 12.97
C ALA A 235 -4.25 -7.80 14.00
N LEU A 236 -4.61 -8.91 14.65
CA LEU A 236 -5.65 -8.97 15.68
C LEU A 236 -5.31 -8.13 16.92
N GLU A 237 -4.09 -8.27 17.44
CA GLU A 237 -3.61 -7.54 18.61
C GLU A 237 -3.52 -6.03 18.38
N ALA A 238 -3.25 -5.62 17.13
CA ALA A 238 -3.27 -4.23 16.72
C ALA A 238 -4.68 -3.64 16.57
N GLY A 239 -5.72 -4.43 16.81
CA GLY A 239 -7.10 -3.95 16.72
C GLY A 239 -7.63 -3.81 15.30
N GLN A 240 -6.97 -4.38 14.28
CA GLN A 240 -7.47 -4.40 12.89
C GLN A 240 -8.82 -5.14 12.76
N GLY A 241 -9.19 -5.98 13.73
CA GLY A 241 -10.53 -6.60 13.85
C GLY A 241 -11.57 -5.77 14.60
N VAL A 242 -11.18 -4.64 15.20
CA VAL A 242 -12.08 -3.75 15.93
C VAL A 242 -12.53 -2.64 14.98
N VAL A 243 -13.65 -2.88 14.31
CA VAL A 243 -14.27 -1.95 13.35
C VAL A 243 -14.53 -0.55 13.93
N ARG A 244 -14.63 -0.42 15.26
CA ARG A 244 -14.81 0.87 15.95
C ARG A 244 -13.64 1.85 15.77
N TYR A 245 -12.45 1.38 15.38
CA TYR A 245 -11.25 2.20 15.15
C TYR A 245 -10.84 2.29 13.68
N ASN A 246 -11.64 1.73 12.77
CA ASN A 246 -11.31 1.72 11.36
C ASN A 246 -11.79 3.03 10.71
N GLU A 247 -10.89 3.89 10.22
CA GLU A 247 -11.24 5.17 9.58
C GLU A 247 -11.93 5.02 8.20
N SER A 248 -12.24 3.80 7.79
CA SER A 248 -13.02 3.52 6.58
C SER A 248 -14.52 3.87 6.75
N LEU A 249 -15.26 3.86 5.63
CA LEU A 249 -16.74 4.03 5.59
C LEU A 249 -17.47 3.13 6.61
N ILE A 250 -16.89 1.97 6.93
CA ILE A 250 -17.41 1.02 7.92
C ILE A 250 -17.32 1.58 9.34
N GLY A 251 -16.28 2.35 9.69
CA GLY A 251 -16.18 3.06 10.97
C GLY A 251 -17.28 4.10 11.15
N THR A 252 -17.79 4.69 10.05
CA THR A 252 -18.89 5.65 10.07
C THR A 252 -20.25 4.99 10.37
N VAL A 253 -20.45 3.74 9.92
CA VAL A 253 -21.70 2.97 10.16
C VAL A 253 -21.58 2.07 11.40
N SER A 254 -20.36 1.79 11.85
CA SER A 254 -20.06 0.94 13.01
C SER A 254 -20.79 1.30 14.31
N PRO A 255 -21.05 2.57 14.65
CA PRO A 255 -21.76 2.92 15.87
C PRO A 255 -23.24 2.56 15.82
N LEU A 256 -23.79 2.31 14.62
CA LEU A 256 -25.19 1.96 14.39
C LEU A 256 -25.45 0.45 14.41
N LEU A 257 -24.39 -0.36 14.45
CA LEU A 257 -24.47 -1.81 14.39
C LEU A 257 -24.30 -2.43 15.79
N PRO A 258 -25.28 -3.23 16.28
CA PRO A 258 -25.23 -3.78 17.64
C PRO A 258 -24.21 -4.91 17.78
N GLY A 259 -23.53 -4.93 18.94
CA GLY A 259 -22.75 -6.09 19.41
C GLY A 259 -21.48 -6.38 18.60
N ARG A 260 -21.26 -7.66 18.26
CA ARG A 260 -20.04 -8.16 17.59
C ARG A 260 -20.12 -8.12 16.05
N LEU A 261 -21.26 -7.71 15.49
CA LEU A 261 -21.49 -7.63 14.04
C LEU A 261 -20.47 -6.75 13.28
N PRO A 262 -20.03 -5.59 13.81
CA PRO A 262 -19.00 -4.80 13.15
C PRO A 262 -17.70 -5.60 13.00
N THR A 263 -17.24 -6.25 14.07
CA THR A 263 -16.04 -7.10 14.08
C THR A 263 -16.15 -8.28 13.11
N ILE A 264 -17.30 -8.96 13.05
CA ILE A 264 -17.54 -10.06 12.09
C ILE A 264 -17.52 -9.55 10.64
N LEU A 265 -18.15 -8.40 10.36
CA LEU A 265 -18.14 -7.77 9.04
C LEU A 265 -16.73 -7.32 8.64
N GLY A 266 -15.98 -6.76 9.59
CA GLY A 266 -14.57 -6.44 9.44
C GLY A 266 -13.75 -7.66 9.02
N PHE A 267 -13.93 -8.79 9.72
CA PHE A 267 -13.26 -10.04 9.35
C PHE A 267 -13.67 -10.57 7.98
N SER A 268 -14.94 -10.51 7.59
CA SER A 268 -15.38 -10.98 6.27
C SER A 268 -14.94 -10.11 5.08
N ILE A 269 -14.46 -8.90 5.34
CA ILE A 269 -13.91 -7.99 4.32
C ILE A 269 -12.37 -8.07 4.31
N TRP A 270 -11.77 -8.59 5.38
CA TRP A 270 -10.32 -8.67 5.57
C TRP A 270 -9.75 -10.09 5.32
N ALA A 271 -10.57 -11.14 5.40
CA ALA A 271 -10.24 -12.51 4.98
C ALA A 271 -10.48 -12.73 3.48
#